data_AF-A0A2V7WZS2-F1
#
_entry.id   AF-A0A2V7WZS2-F1
#
_cell.length_a   1.000
_cell.length_b   1.000
_cell.length_c   1.000
_cell.angle_alpha   90.00
_cell.angle_beta   90.00
_cell.angle_gamma   90.00
#
_symmetry.space_group_name_H-M   'P 1'
#
loop_
_entity.id
_entity.type
_entity.pdbx_description
1 polymer ?
#
loop_
_entity_poly.entity_id
_entity_poly.type
_entity_poly.pdbx_seq_one_letter_code
_entity_poly.pdbx_strand_id
1 'polypeptide(L)'
;NLGIVDLKARARVEQLFYATIEKILKIVRDLPYVPDELEGLEKHLADTYYCNFSLFQSLPDHWAVRQLFPTMPIDRLNKAPTRRAILADLTCDSDGKMDQFIDLRDVKHYLELHPLNGEPYYVASFLTGAYQEILGDLHNLF
;
A
#
# COMPACT_ATOMS: atom_id res chain seq x y z
N ASN A 1 7.29 22.84 14.40
CA ASN A 1 7.44 24.01 13.51
C ASN A 1 7.72 25.33 14.24
N LEU A 2 8.25 25.33 15.47
CA LEU A 2 8.57 26.55 16.23
C LEU A 2 9.96 27.14 15.93
N GLY A 3 10.68 26.62 14.91
CA GLY A 3 12.03 27.08 14.53
C GLY A 3 13.17 26.65 15.48
N ILE A 4 12.89 25.81 16.48
CA ILE A 4 13.86 25.40 17.52
C ILE A 4 14.85 24.33 17.01
N VAL A 5 14.46 23.56 16.01
CA VAL A 5 15.22 22.41 15.48
C VAL A 5 15.54 22.69 14.01
N ASP A 6 16.82 22.56 13.64
CA ASP A 6 17.25 22.73 12.26
C ASP A 6 16.89 21.50 11.39
N LEU A 7 17.02 21.66 10.07
CA LEU A 7 16.64 20.60 9.13
C LEU A 7 17.50 19.33 9.31
N LYS A 8 18.77 19.48 9.68
CA LYS A 8 19.68 18.34 9.89
C LYS A 8 19.29 17.53 11.13
N ALA A 9 18.99 18.20 12.23
CA ALA A 9 18.51 17.55 13.45
C ALA A 9 17.15 16.88 13.20
N ARG A 10 16.23 17.55 12.48
CA ARG A 10 14.96 16.94 12.08
C ARG A 10 15.17 15.66 11.27
N ALA A 11 16.01 15.70 10.24
CA ALA A 11 16.32 14.53 9.42
C ALA A 11 16.90 13.37 10.25
N ARG A 12 17.78 13.67 11.21
CA ARG A 12 18.36 12.66 12.11
C ARG A 12 17.31 12.05 13.03
N VAL A 13 16.40 12.85 13.56
CA VAL A 13 15.28 12.37 14.40
C VAL A 13 14.35 11.49 13.59
N GLU A 14 14.01 11.87 12.35
CA GLU A 14 13.19 11.05 11.46
C GLU A 14 13.87 9.69 11.15
N GLN A 15 15.18 9.69 10.85
CA GLN A 15 15.93 8.44 10.66
C GLN A 15 15.93 7.54 11.90
N LEU A 16 16.15 8.11 13.09
CA LEU A 16 16.13 7.36 14.35
C LEU A 16 14.74 6.81 14.66
N PHE A 17 13.69 7.59 14.36
CA PHE A 17 12.32 7.17 14.51
C PHE A 17 12.03 5.95 13.62
N TYR A 18 12.29 6.04 12.31
CA TYR A 18 12.08 4.94 11.37
C TYR A 18 12.88 3.68 11.74
N ALA A 19 14.16 3.83 12.08
CA ALA A 19 15.00 2.71 12.51
C ALA A 19 14.50 2.03 13.80
N THR A 20 13.89 2.81 14.71
CA THR A 20 13.30 2.27 15.94
C THR A 20 12.04 1.48 15.64
N ILE A 21 11.11 2.06 14.87
CA ILE A 21 9.83 1.41 14.57
C ILE A 21 10.00 0.16 13.69
N GLU A 22 10.99 0.12 12.79
CA GLU A 22 11.33 -1.10 12.05
C GLU A 22 11.80 -2.24 12.97
N LYS A 23 12.56 -1.91 14.04
CA LYS A 23 12.97 -2.90 15.04
C LYS A 23 11.78 -3.37 15.87
N ILE A 24 10.92 -2.45 16.28
CA ILE A 24 9.68 -2.77 17.01
C ILE A 24 8.82 -3.71 16.16
N LEU A 25 8.64 -3.42 14.88
CA LEU A 25 7.84 -4.26 13.98
C LEU A 25 8.35 -5.71 13.90
N LYS A 26 9.68 -5.92 13.91
CA LYS A 26 10.25 -7.27 13.94
C LYS A 26 9.87 -8.03 15.21
N ILE A 27 9.90 -7.36 16.36
CA ILE A 27 9.51 -7.95 17.65
C ILE A 27 8.02 -8.25 17.66
N VAL A 28 7.18 -7.30 17.22
CA VAL A 28 5.72 -7.41 17.22
C VAL A 28 5.24 -8.63 16.42
N ARG A 29 5.89 -8.94 15.30
CA ARG A 29 5.54 -10.09 14.45
C ARG A 29 5.76 -11.45 15.13
N ASP A 30 6.65 -11.52 16.11
CA ASP A 30 6.94 -12.76 16.85
C ASP A 30 6.12 -12.85 18.15
N LEU A 31 5.32 -11.83 18.48
CA LEU A 31 4.48 -11.84 19.67
C LEU A 31 3.23 -12.70 19.46
N PRO A 32 2.79 -13.45 20.49
CA PRO A 32 1.53 -14.20 20.43
C PRO A 32 0.30 -13.28 20.42
N TYR A 33 0.46 -12.05 20.91
CA TYR A 33 -0.56 -11.00 20.93
C TYR A 33 0.09 -9.66 20.60
N VAL A 34 -0.48 -8.93 19.65
CA VAL A 34 -0.03 -7.59 19.28
C VAL A 34 -0.80 -6.58 20.15
N PRO A 35 -0.11 -5.72 20.94
CA PRO A 35 -0.76 -4.65 21.68
C PRO A 35 -1.55 -3.72 20.77
N ASP A 36 -2.69 -3.22 21.25
CA ASP A 36 -3.61 -2.36 20.49
C ASP A 36 -2.90 -1.10 19.95
N GLU A 37 -1.93 -0.54 20.69
CA GLU A 37 -1.16 0.63 20.23
C GLU A 37 -0.25 0.33 19.03
N LEU A 38 0.04 -0.94 18.77
CA LEU A 38 0.95 -1.41 17.72
C LEU A 38 0.21 -2.09 16.55
N GLU A 39 -1.11 -2.25 16.64
CA GLU A 39 -1.92 -2.91 15.60
C GLU A 39 -1.80 -2.21 14.24
N GLY A 40 -1.78 -0.87 14.23
CA GLY A 40 -1.62 -0.06 13.02
C GLY A 40 -0.19 0.02 12.47
N LEU A 41 0.82 -0.51 13.18
CA LEU A 41 2.22 -0.31 12.83
C LEU A 41 2.57 -0.87 11.45
N GLU A 42 1.97 -2.02 11.09
CA GLU A 42 2.21 -2.65 9.79
C GLU A 42 1.70 -1.81 8.63
N LYS A 43 0.54 -1.16 8.81
CA LYS A 43 -0.02 -0.23 7.83
C LYS A 43 0.87 1.00 7.65
N HIS A 44 1.39 1.55 8.75
CA HIS A 44 2.25 2.73 8.71
C HIS A 44 3.62 2.47 8.09
N LEU A 45 4.12 1.23 8.18
CA LEU A 45 5.40 0.80 7.61
C LEU A 45 5.25 0.07 6.27
N ALA A 46 4.04 0.01 5.71
CA ALA A 46 3.83 -0.57 4.40
C ALA A 46 4.56 0.24 3.34
N ASP A 47 5.21 -0.47 2.41
CA ASP A 47 5.81 0.16 1.25
C ASP A 47 4.74 0.78 0.35
N THR A 48 5.13 1.73 -0.48
CA THR A 48 4.28 2.22 -1.57
C THR A 48 4.82 1.71 -2.89
N TYR A 49 4.04 0.87 -3.58
CA TYR A 49 4.37 0.37 -4.90
C TYR A 49 3.59 1.20 -5.93
N TYR A 50 4.31 1.90 -6.79
CA TYR A 50 3.69 2.69 -7.86
C TYR A 50 3.40 1.80 -9.06
N CYS A 51 2.14 1.74 -9.44
CA CYS A 51 1.63 0.92 -10.54
C CYS A 51 1.29 1.82 -11.72
N ASN A 52 1.66 1.39 -12.93
CA ASN A 52 1.36 2.10 -14.16
C ASN A 52 -0.10 1.91 -14.58
N PHE A 53 -1.02 2.57 -13.89
CA PHE A 53 -2.45 2.65 -14.20
C PHE A 53 -3.04 3.94 -13.59
N SER A 54 -4.34 4.16 -13.79
CA SER A 54 -5.11 5.19 -13.09
C SER A 54 -6.25 4.50 -12.33
N LEU A 55 -6.31 4.73 -11.01
CA LEU A 55 -7.34 4.16 -10.15
C LEU A 55 -8.72 4.72 -10.49
N PHE A 56 -8.79 6.02 -10.77
CA PHE A 56 -10.02 6.70 -11.17
C PHE A 56 -10.58 6.21 -12.51
N GLN A 57 -9.70 5.79 -13.41
CA GLN A 57 -10.09 5.27 -14.73
C GLN A 57 -10.47 3.79 -14.68
N SER A 58 -9.68 2.97 -13.97
CA SER A 58 -9.79 1.51 -14.03
C SER A 58 -10.60 0.89 -12.89
N LEU A 59 -10.64 1.54 -11.72
CA LEU A 59 -11.26 1.05 -10.49
C LEU A 59 -12.03 2.17 -9.74
N PRO A 60 -12.93 2.92 -10.42
CA PRO A 60 -13.62 4.07 -9.82
C PRO A 60 -14.41 3.72 -8.55
N ASP A 61 -14.99 2.52 -8.46
CA ASP A 61 -15.76 2.12 -7.28
C ASP A 61 -14.88 1.86 -6.05
N HIS A 62 -13.58 1.57 -6.24
CA HIS A 62 -12.65 1.50 -5.12
C HIS A 62 -12.55 2.85 -4.42
N TRP A 63 -12.42 3.91 -5.21
CA TRP A 63 -12.36 5.28 -4.71
C TRP A 63 -13.73 5.75 -4.19
N ALA A 64 -14.79 5.60 -4.97
CA ALA A 64 -16.09 6.19 -4.68
C ALA A 64 -16.84 5.52 -3.51
N VAL A 65 -16.81 4.18 -3.46
CA VAL A 65 -17.65 3.40 -2.54
C VAL A 65 -16.87 2.35 -1.74
N ARG A 66 -15.53 2.42 -1.76
CA ARG A 66 -14.63 1.49 -1.07
C ARG A 66 -14.84 0.03 -1.48
N GLN A 67 -15.18 -0.20 -2.75
CA GLN A 67 -15.30 -1.56 -3.28
C GLN A 67 -13.95 -2.27 -3.21
N LEU A 68 -13.95 -3.48 -2.65
CA LEU A 68 -12.76 -4.32 -2.61
C LEU A 68 -12.67 -5.15 -3.89
N PHE A 69 -11.52 -5.07 -4.55
CA PHE A 69 -11.18 -5.92 -5.68
C PHE A 69 -10.16 -6.96 -5.23
N PRO A 70 -10.32 -8.24 -5.60
CA PRO A 70 -9.23 -9.20 -5.43
C PRO A 70 -8.05 -8.70 -6.26
N THR A 71 -6.91 -8.51 -5.61
CA THR A 71 -5.70 -7.99 -6.25
C THR A 71 -4.51 -8.81 -5.80
N MET A 72 -3.69 -9.26 -6.74
CA MET A 72 -2.51 -10.08 -6.44
C MET A 72 -1.44 -9.95 -7.52
N PRO A 73 -0.17 -10.25 -7.20
CA PRO A 73 0.85 -10.49 -8.21
C PRO A 73 0.39 -11.57 -9.20
N ILE A 74 0.73 -11.44 -10.47
CA ILE A 74 0.48 -12.49 -11.48
C ILE A 74 1.76 -13.18 -11.96
N ASP A 75 2.89 -12.83 -11.34
CA ASP A 75 4.19 -13.45 -11.53
C ASP A 75 4.77 -13.91 -10.18
N ARG A 76 5.73 -14.83 -10.22
CA ARG A 76 6.47 -15.36 -9.05
C ARG A 76 5.59 -16.05 -8.01
N LEU A 77 4.44 -16.58 -8.42
CA LEU A 77 3.46 -17.24 -7.53
C LEU A 77 4.01 -18.47 -6.80
N ASN A 78 5.13 -19.03 -7.26
CA ASN A 78 5.84 -20.12 -6.61
C ASN A 78 6.82 -19.65 -5.51
N LYS A 79 6.96 -18.35 -5.29
CA LYS A 79 7.81 -17.76 -4.24
C LYS A 79 6.92 -17.09 -3.21
N ALA A 80 7.33 -17.15 -1.95
CA ALA A 80 6.63 -16.45 -0.89
C ALA A 80 6.91 -14.94 -1.00
N PRO A 81 5.88 -14.07 -1.03
CA PRO A 81 6.06 -12.63 -0.95
C PRO A 81 6.61 -12.24 0.44
N THR A 82 7.49 -11.23 0.48
CA THR A 82 8.19 -10.81 1.72
C THR A 82 8.06 -9.32 2.02
N ARG A 83 7.45 -8.55 1.11
CA ARG A 83 7.13 -7.14 1.28
C ARG A 83 5.64 -6.98 1.52
N ARG A 84 5.28 -5.95 2.27
CA ARG A 84 3.90 -5.54 2.48
C ARG A 84 3.78 -4.13 1.97
N ALA A 85 2.86 -3.91 1.06
CA ALA A 85 2.75 -2.64 0.37
C ALA A 85 1.30 -2.24 0.13
N ILE A 86 1.08 -0.95 0.02
CA ILE A 86 -0.09 -0.39 -0.66
C ILE A 86 0.27 -0.15 -2.12
N LEU A 87 -0.74 -0.10 -2.98
CA LEU A 87 -0.55 0.24 -4.40
C LEU A 87 -0.93 1.71 -4.58
N ALA A 88 -0.05 2.50 -5.17
CA ALA A 88 -0.38 3.84 -5.64
C ALA A 88 -0.42 3.82 -7.17
N ASP A 89 -1.29 4.61 -7.76
CA ASP A 89 -1.31 4.84 -9.19
C ASP A 89 -0.28 5.94 -9.57
N LEU A 90 -0.25 6.36 -10.84
CA LEU A 90 0.65 7.43 -11.31
C LEU A 90 -0.01 8.81 -11.37
N THR A 91 -1.23 8.94 -10.88
CA THR A 91 -1.89 10.24 -10.81
C THR A 91 -1.24 11.11 -9.73
N CYS A 92 -1.42 12.43 -9.85
CA CYS A 92 -0.92 13.38 -8.86
C CYS A 92 -1.84 13.51 -7.63
N ASP A 93 -2.93 12.74 -7.58
CA ASP A 93 -3.89 12.78 -6.49
C ASP A 93 -3.50 11.76 -5.39
N SER A 94 -3.52 12.19 -4.13
CA SER A 94 -3.23 11.31 -2.99
C SER A 94 -4.27 10.21 -2.78
N ASP A 95 -5.45 10.36 -3.37
CA ASP A 95 -6.53 9.36 -3.39
C ASP A 95 -6.31 8.29 -4.48
N GLY A 96 -5.36 8.48 -5.38
CA GLY A 96 -4.91 7.51 -6.38
C GLY A 96 -4.15 6.34 -5.76
N LYS A 97 -4.74 5.66 -4.77
CA LYS A 97 -4.13 4.53 -4.07
C LYS A 97 -5.15 3.49 -3.64
N MET A 98 -4.67 2.26 -3.54
CA MET A 98 -5.37 1.11 -3.00
C MET A 98 -4.68 0.68 -1.70
N ASP A 99 -5.33 0.97 -0.57
CA ASP A 99 -4.87 0.65 0.79
C ASP A 99 -5.85 -0.22 1.58
N GLN A 100 -6.79 -0.85 0.86
CA GLN A 100 -7.77 -1.80 1.39
C GLN A 100 -7.87 -3.02 0.46
N PHE A 101 -7.65 -4.19 1.03
CA PHE A 101 -7.57 -5.49 0.34
C PHE A 101 -8.43 -6.53 1.06
N ILE A 102 -8.78 -7.59 0.35
CA ILE A 102 -9.59 -8.69 0.87
C ILE A 102 -8.75 -9.54 1.84
N ASP A 103 -9.30 -9.87 3.03
CA ASP A 103 -8.78 -10.90 3.93
C ASP A 103 -9.86 -11.93 4.31
N LEU A 104 -9.46 -13.00 4.98
CA LEU A 104 -10.34 -14.06 5.46
C LEU A 104 -11.27 -13.63 6.60
N ARG A 105 -10.89 -12.60 7.36
CA ARG A 105 -11.62 -12.16 8.57
C ARG A 105 -12.16 -10.74 8.47
N ASP A 106 -11.42 -9.84 7.83
CA ASP A 106 -11.79 -8.43 7.70
C ASP A 106 -11.09 -7.79 6.49
N VAL A 107 -11.10 -6.46 6.39
CA VAL A 107 -10.33 -5.69 5.40
C VAL A 107 -8.88 -5.59 5.83
N LYS A 108 -7.98 -5.99 4.93
CA LYS A 108 -6.54 -5.86 5.11
C LYS A 108 -6.05 -4.51 4.58
N HIS A 109 -5.04 -3.94 5.22
CA HIS A 109 -4.50 -2.62 4.85
C HIS A 109 -3.20 -2.63 4.04
N TYR A 110 -2.80 -3.81 3.56
CA TYR A 110 -1.63 -4.00 2.73
C TYR A 110 -1.78 -5.28 1.91
N LEU A 111 -1.01 -5.37 0.84
CA LEU A 111 -0.88 -6.55 -0.01
C LEU A 111 0.51 -7.16 0.16
N GLU A 112 0.60 -8.47 0.29
CA GLU A 112 1.87 -9.19 0.23
C GLU A 112 2.41 -9.20 -1.19
N LEU A 113 3.60 -8.62 -1.37
CA LEU A 113 4.29 -8.52 -2.65
C LEU A 113 5.72 -9.05 -2.54
N HIS A 114 6.30 -9.31 -3.70
CA HIS A 114 7.72 -9.62 -3.83
C HIS A 114 8.55 -8.32 -3.85
N PRO A 115 9.81 -8.36 -3.37
CA PRO A 115 10.75 -7.27 -3.57
C PRO A 115 10.96 -7.00 -5.07
N LEU A 116 10.98 -5.71 -5.43
CA LEU A 116 11.34 -5.29 -6.77
C LEU A 116 12.85 -5.50 -6.99
N ASN A 117 13.22 -6.04 -8.16
CA ASN A 117 14.59 -6.38 -8.51
C ASN A 117 15.02 -5.79 -9.87
N GLY A 118 14.30 -4.77 -10.35
CA GLY A 118 14.54 -4.14 -11.66
C GLY A 118 13.87 -4.86 -12.85
N GLU A 119 13.42 -6.10 -12.67
CA GLU A 119 12.64 -6.82 -13.67
C GLU A 119 11.15 -6.39 -13.64
N PRO A 120 10.40 -6.57 -14.74
CA PRO A 120 8.97 -6.33 -14.76
C PRO A 120 8.26 -7.09 -13.63
N TYR A 121 7.32 -6.40 -12.99
CA TYR A 121 6.54 -6.95 -11.89
C TYR A 121 5.08 -6.56 -12.07
N TYR A 122 4.24 -7.56 -12.32
CA TYR A 122 2.85 -7.36 -12.70
C TYR A 122 1.91 -7.74 -11.56
N VAL A 123 0.92 -6.87 -11.34
CA VAL A 123 -0.18 -7.05 -10.39
C VAL A 123 -1.46 -6.91 -11.19
N ALA A 124 -2.45 -7.75 -10.88
CA ALA A 124 -3.76 -7.68 -11.51
C ALA A 124 -4.83 -7.51 -10.44
N SER A 125 -5.83 -6.67 -10.76
CA SER A 125 -7.10 -6.59 -10.04
C SER A 125 -8.15 -7.35 -10.84
N PHE A 126 -8.94 -8.17 -10.15
CA PHE A 126 -9.94 -9.05 -10.73
C PHE A 126 -11.35 -8.58 -10.40
N LEU A 127 -12.35 -9.18 -11.05
CA LEU A 127 -13.77 -8.86 -10.84
C LEU A 127 -14.14 -7.41 -11.19
N THR A 128 -13.45 -6.82 -12.18
CA THR A 128 -13.66 -5.44 -12.63
C THR A 128 -14.69 -5.30 -13.76
N GLY A 129 -15.31 -6.40 -14.19
CA GLY A 129 -16.16 -6.42 -15.40
C GLY A 129 -17.54 -5.73 -15.28
N ALA A 130 -17.95 -5.31 -14.08
CA ALA A 130 -19.21 -4.60 -13.86
C ALA A 130 -18.94 -3.16 -13.42
N TYR A 131 -19.63 -2.20 -14.03
CA TYR A 131 -19.57 -0.75 -13.80
C TYR A 131 -18.23 -0.05 -14.09
N GLN A 132 -17.08 -0.68 -13.86
CA GLN A 132 -15.79 0.00 -13.86
C GLN A 132 -15.46 0.66 -15.22
N GLU A 133 -15.71 -0.05 -16.32
CA GLU A 133 -15.36 0.44 -17.66
C GLU A 133 -16.13 1.72 -18.07
N ILE A 134 -17.40 1.86 -17.66
CA ILE A 134 -18.24 2.99 -18.07
C ILE A 134 -18.20 4.16 -17.08
N LEU A 135 -17.86 3.89 -15.81
CA LEU A 135 -17.78 4.91 -14.76
C LEU A 135 -16.39 5.55 -14.66
N GLY A 136 -15.38 5.00 -15.34
CA GLY A 136 -14.03 5.56 -15.35
C GLY A 136 -13.99 6.98 -15.93
N ASP A 137 -13.24 7.87 -15.28
CA ASP A 137 -13.01 9.25 -15.74
C ASP A 137 -11.53 9.47 -16.09
N LEU A 138 -11.27 10.45 -16.95
CA LEU A 138 -9.95 10.81 -17.47
C LEU A 138 -9.17 11.70 -16.48
N HIS A 139 -9.01 11.23 -15.25
CA HIS A 139 -8.27 11.98 -14.23
C HIS A 139 -6.79 12.11 -14.64
N ASN A 140 -6.27 13.36 -14.65
CA ASN A 140 -4.96 13.70 -15.21
C ASN A 140 -4.73 13.27 -16.66
N LEU A 141 -5.80 13.17 -17.47
CA LEU A 141 -5.75 12.80 -18.89
C LEU A 141 -5.25 11.36 -19.16
N PHE A 142 -5.30 10.49 -18.15
CA PHE A 142 -5.11 9.05 -18.31
C PHE A 142 -6.37 8.38 -18.83
#